data_AF-E2BF96-F1
#
_entry.id   AF-E2BF96-F1
#
_cell.length_a   1.000
_cell.length_b   1.000
_cell.length_c   1.000
_cell.angle_alpha   90.00
_cell.angle_beta   90.00
_cell.angle_gamma   90.00
#
_symmetry.space_group_name_H-M   'P 1'
#
loop_
_entity.id
_entity.type
_entity.pdbx_description
1 polymer ?
#
loop_
_entity_poly.entity_id
_entity_poly.type
_entity_poly.pdbx_seq_one_letter_code
_entity_poly.pdbx_strand_id
1 'polypeptide(L)' 'ILSHAVYSPDLAPSDYYLFASMGHALAEQRFTSYENVRKWLDDWFVSKEQQFFWRGIHKLSDRWEKCIANDGQYFE' A
#
# COMPACT_ATOMS: atom_id res chain seq x y z
N ILE A 1 6.45 3.66 -18.57
CA ILE A 1 6.24 4.48 -17.36
C ILE A 1 4.76 4.85 -17.33
N LEU A 2 4.07 4.59 -16.23
CA LEU A 2 2.69 5.07 -16.04
C LEU A 2 2.74 6.49 -15.49
N SER A 3 1.89 7.37 -16.01
CA SER A 3 1.73 8.72 -15.46
C SER A 3 1.24 8.64 -14.03
N HIS A 4 1.88 9.39 -13.14
CA HIS A 4 1.50 9.47 -11.74
C HIS A 4 1.42 10.94 -11.33
N ALA A 5 0.27 11.34 -10.78
CA ALA A 5 0.05 12.70 -10.35
C ALA A 5 0.90 13.02 -9.10
N VAL A 6 1.28 14.29 -8.95
CA VAL A 6 2.05 14.75 -7.80
C VAL A 6 1.14 14.73 -6.57
N TYR A 7 1.68 14.29 -5.43
CA TYR A 7 0.93 14.18 -4.16
C TYR A 7 -0.29 13.25 -4.23
N SER A 8 -0.21 12.12 -4.94
CA SER A 8 -1.33 11.17 -5.04
C SER A 8 -1.03 9.79 -4.41
N PRO A 9 -0.73 9.72 -3.10
CA PRO A 9 -0.52 8.44 -2.41
C PRO A 9 -1.80 7.59 -2.38
N ASP A 10 -2.97 8.21 -2.46
CA ASP A 10 -4.29 7.60 -2.63
C ASP A 10 -4.44 6.89 -3.99
N LEU A 11 -3.56 7.15 -4.96
CA LEU A 11 -3.49 6.47 -6.26
C LEU A 11 -2.25 5.56 -6.41
N ALA A 12 -1.39 5.48 -5.39
CA ALA A 12 -0.23 4.61 -5.38
C ALA A 12 -0.54 3.30 -4.62
N PRO A 13 -0.61 2.13 -5.27
CA PRO A 13 -0.96 0.87 -4.60
C PRO A 13 -0.02 0.50 -3.45
N SER A 14 1.24 0.90 -3.54
CA SER A 14 2.21 0.75 -2.45
C SER A 14 1.77 1.53 -1.21
N ASP A 15 1.29 2.76 -1.36
CA ASP A 15 0.94 3.61 -0.22
C ASP A 15 -0.43 3.26 0.35
N TYR A 16 -1.49 3.32 -0.46
CA TYR A 16 -2.86 3.16 0.04
C TYR A 16 -3.20 1.72 0.49
N TYR A 17 -2.39 0.72 0.12
CA TYR A 17 -2.69 -0.68 0.40
C TYR A 17 -1.54 -1.41 1.08
N LEU A 18 -0.36 -1.48 0.45
CA LEU A 18 0.75 -2.28 0.97
C LEU A 18 1.30 -1.71 2.28
N PHE A 19 1.74 -0.44 2.26
CA PHE A 19 2.29 0.25 3.41
C PHE A 19 1.23 0.63 4.43
N ALA A 20 0.00 0.91 4.01
CA ALA A 20 -1.13 1.04 4.93
C ALA A 20 -1.29 -0.23 5.80
N SER A 21 -1.32 -1.42 5.19
CA SER A 21 -1.40 -2.68 5.93
C SER A 21 -0.14 -2.98 6.74
N MET A 22 1.04 -2.69 6.19
CA MET A 22 2.33 -2.91 6.85
C MET A 22 2.49 -2.01 8.08
N GLY A 23 2.07 -0.75 8.00
CA GLY A 23 2.12 0.22 9.08
C GLY A 23 1.35 -0.25 10.32
N HIS A 24 0.17 -0.85 10.13
CA HIS A 24 -0.57 -1.47 11.24
C HIS A 24 0.22 -2.62 11.88
N ALA A 25 0.82 -3.50 11.08
CA ALA A 25 1.61 -4.61 11.60
C ALA A 25 2.91 -4.16 12.27
N LEU A 26 3.50 -3.06 11.80
CA LEU A 26 4.72 -2.45 12.34
C LEU A 26 4.48 -1.72 13.67
N ALA A 27 3.27 -1.21 13.91
CA ALA A 27 2.95 -0.45 15.12
C ALA A 27 3.21 -1.24 16.42
N GLU A 28 3.15 -2.57 16.35
CA GLU A 28 3.38 -3.47 17.49
C GLU A 28 4.83 -3.97 17.58
N GLN A 29 5.70 -3.61 16.63
CA GLN A 29 7.05 -4.15 16.54
C GLN A 29 8.09 -3.21 17.15
N ARG A 30 9.10 -3.81 17.79
CA ARG A 30 10.32 -3.13 18.23
C ARG A 30 11.52 -3.92 17.76
N PHE A 31 12.25 -3.36 16.81
CA PHE A 31 13.45 -3.99 16.28
C PHE A 31 14.71 -3.44 16.95
N THR A 32 15.65 -4.33 17.26
CA THR A 32 16.94 -4.00 17.87
C THR A 32 18.11 -4.05 16.89
N SER A 33 17.89 -4.55 15.67
CA SER A 33 18.91 -4.64 14.62
C SER A 33 18.29 -4.59 13.23
N TYR A 34 19.13 -4.33 12.23
CA TYR A 34 18.74 -4.33 10.83
C TYR A 34 18.31 -5.73 10.36
N GLU A 35 18.99 -6.79 10.83
CA GLU A 35 18.68 -8.18 10.49
C GLU A 35 17.28 -8.57 10.96
N ASN A 36 16.85 -8.08 12.13
CA ASN A 36 15.50 -8.30 12.64
C ASN A 36 14.44 -7.63 11.75
N VAL A 37 14.71 -6.42 11.24
CA VAL A 37 13.82 -5.74 10.27
C VAL A 37 13.73 -6.56 8.98
N ARG A 38 14.87 -7.00 8.44
CA ARG A 38 14.91 -7.78 7.19
C ARG A 38 14.13 -9.09 7.31
N LYS A 39 14.38 -9.84 8.39
CA LYS A 39 13.67 -11.09 8.64
C LYS A 39 12.16 -10.86 8.78
N TRP A 40 11.76 -9.84 9.53
CA TRP A 40 10.35 -9.49 9.68
C TRP A 40 9.69 -9.13 8.35
N LEU A 41 10.38 -8.39 7.48
CA LEU A 41 9.88 -8.07 6.14
C LEU A 41 9.68 -9.34 5.31
N ASP A 42 10.68 -10.23 5.27
CA ASP A 42 10.59 -11.50 4.55
C ASP A 42 9.39 -12.33 5.03
N ASP A 43 9.24 -12.50 6.35
CA ASP A 43 8.13 -13.23 6.96
C ASP A 43 6.78 -12.55 6.67
N TRP A 44 6.71 -11.21 6.74
CA TRP A 44 5.50 -10.45 6.48
C TRP A 44 5.03 -10.61 5.04
N PHE A 45 5.92 -10.53 4.05
CA PHE A 45 5.57 -10.75 2.64
C PHE A 45 5.14 -12.19 2.37
N VAL A 46 5.83 -13.18 2.94
CA VAL A 46 5.47 -14.61 2.81
C VAL A 46 4.11 -14.90 3.45
N SER A 47 3.74 -14.20 4.52
CA SER A 47 2.43 -14.35 5.17
C SER A 47 1.25 -13.85 4.32
N LYS A 48 1.48 -13.06 3.26
CA LYS A 48 0.40 -12.51 2.43
C LYS A 48 0.06 -13.48 1.30
N GLU A 49 -1.22 -13.82 1.20
CA GLU A 49 -1.75 -14.55 0.06
C GLU A 49 -1.58 -13.76 -1.24
N GLN A 50 -1.47 -14.45 -2.38
CA GLN A 50 -1.43 -13.81 -3.69
C GLN A 50 -2.63 -12.86 -3.93
N GLN A 51 -3.81 -13.23 -3.40
CA GLN A 51 -5.01 -12.40 -3.50
C GLN A 51 -4.87 -11.05 -2.78
N PHE A 52 -4.03 -10.94 -1.75
CA PHE A 52 -3.77 -9.68 -1.09
C PHE A 52 -3.19 -8.67 -2.08
N PHE A 53 -2.12 -9.04 -2.80
CA PHE A 53 -1.49 -8.16 -3.79
C PHE A 53 -2.40 -7.88 -4.98
N TRP A 54 -3.10 -8.92 -5.46
CA TRP A 54 -4.07 -8.79 -6.55
C TRP A 54 -5.15 -7.75 -6.22
N ARG A 55 -5.75 -7.82 -5.03
CA ARG A 55 -6.75 -6.84 -4.56
C ARG A 55 -6.18 -5.43 -4.49
N GLY A 56 -4.95 -5.27 -4.01
CA GLY A 56 -4.28 -3.98 -3.95
C GLY A 56 -4.19 -3.29 -5.30
N ILE A 57 -3.76 -4.02 -6.33
CA ILE A 57 -3.67 -3.51 -7.71
C ILE A 57 -5.05 -3.29 -8.32
N HIS A 58 -5.98 -4.22 -8.17
CA HIS A 58 -7.30 -4.13 -8.79
C HIS A 58 -8.18 -3.01 -8.22
N LYS A 59 -7.93 -2.56 -6.98
CA LYS A 59 -8.59 -1.37 -6.42
C LYS A 59 -8.24 -0.06 -7.14
N LEU A 60 -7.24 -0.05 -8.02
CA LEU A 60 -6.80 1.15 -8.71
C LEU A 60 -7.88 1.70 -9.66
N SER A 61 -8.69 0.84 -10.29
CA SER A 61 -9.81 1.27 -11.14
C SER A 61 -10.81 2.11 -10.36
N ASP A 62 -11.27 1.59 -9.22
CA ASP A 62 -12.29 2.24 -8.39
C ASP A 62 -11.76 3.56 -7.82
N ARG A 63 -10.47 3.61 -7.50
CA ARG A 63 -9.80 4.83 -7.03
C ARG A 63 -9.66 5.88 -8.14
N TRP A 64 -9.39 5.48 -9.38
CA TRP A 64 -9.41 6.41 -10.51
C TRP A 64 -10.79 6.97 -10.78
N GLU A 65 -11.83 6.14 -10.71
CA GLU A 65 -13.22 6.58 -10.84
C GLU A 65 -13.57 7.63 -9.76
N LYS A 66 -13.19 7.38 -8.51
CA LYS A 66 -13.36 8.35 -7.42
C LYS A 66 -12.57 9.64 -7.63
N CYS A 67 -11.32 9.55 -8.11
CA CYS A 67 -10.51 10.73 -8.41
C CYS A 67 -11.18 11.61 -9.47
N ILE A 68 -11.68 11.01 -10.54
CA ILE A 68 -12.39 11.72 -11.62
C ILE A 68 -13.69 12.32 -11.08
N ALA A 69 -14.47 11.55 -10.32
CA ALA A 69 -15.73 12.01 -9.73
C ALA A 69 -15.56 13.16 -8.72
N ASN A 70 -14.38 13.30 -8.12
CA ASN A 70 -14.04 14.38 -7.19
C ASN A 70 -13.21 15.49 -7.84
N ASP A 71 -13.20 15.59 -9.17
CA ASP A 71 -12.46 16.62 -9.93
C ASP A 71 -10.96 16.70 -9.53
N GLY A 72 -10.35 15.54 -9.25
CA GLY A 72 -8.95 15.43 -8.84
C GLY A 72 -8.66 15.76 -7.37
N GLN A 73 -9.68 16.05 -6.55
CA GLN A 73 -9.52 16.17 -5.10
C GLN A 73 -9.38 14.78 -4.45
N TYR A 74 -8.80 14.77 -3.24
CA TYR A 74 -8.75 13.56 -2.41
C TYR A 74 -10.16 13.06 -2.09
N PHE A 75 -10.27 11.76 -1.87
CA PHE A 75 -11.53 11.05 -1.63
C PHE A 75 -11.41 10.01 -0.52
N GLU A 76 -12.56 9.58 -0.01
CA GLU A 76 -12.71 8.43 0.90
C GLU A 76 -12.80 7.11 0.13
#